data_AF-A0A2D9IPL3-F1
#
_entry.id   AF-A0A2D9IPL3-F1
#
_cell.length_a   1.000
_cell.length_b   1.000
_cell.length_c   1.000
_cell.angle_alpha   90.00
_cell.angle_beta   90.00
_cell.angle_gamma   90.00
#
_symmetry.space_group_name_H-M   'P 1'
#
loop_
_entity.id
_entity.type
_entity.pdbx_description
1 polymer ?
#
loop_
_entity_poly.entity_id
_entity_poly.type
_entity_poly.pdbx_seq_one_letter_code
_entity_poly.pdbx_strand_id
1 'polypeptide(L)'
;GIDLEGRAAPYMLLLSIMGIFTALVVWKVLDILFKSPWGRILRSIREDEEVAQHHGHDIFTHKARSLALGGAIAALAGAFWAWKLTGFQPSFMSPAKSTFLVWAAFIIGGAGNNKGMLIGAMIITLTEFFFNVLVAAQGSSTLPLADTSSFIDEKFVWMVTSPLEVASIFFIISVALLFLRKYEFSEVFFWFSLIFIVCHFVFDDRSIDLVFPEALGGIKAQMTYIKLMLIGLLIMLSLKHNPKGLLPEVPYRPERPKEVVKDE
;
A
#
# COMPACT_ATOMS: atom_id res chain seq x y z
N GLY A 1 -13.00 -27.24 37.88
CA GLY A 1 -13.28 -27.42 36.46
C GLY A 1 -12.95 -26.12 35.78
N ILE A 2 -12.04 -26.13 34.82
CA ILE A 2 -11.63 -24.94 34.08
C ILE A 2 -12.58 -24.89 32.88
N ASP A 3 -13.42 -23.86 32.82
CA ASP A 3 -14.42 -23.70 31.76
C ASP A 3 -13.73 -23.54 30.40
N LEU A 4 -13.77 -24.61 29.63
CA LEU A 4 -13.35 -24.73 28.23
C LEU A 4 -14.49 -24.31 27.28
N GLU A 5 -15.20 -23.22 27.61
CA GLU A 5 -16.14 -22.61 26.67
C GLU A 5 -15.37 -21.71 25.71
N GLY A 6 -15.31 -22.16 24.46
CA GLY A 6 -14.63 -21.53 23.33
C GLY A 6 -15.03 -20.08 23.12
N ARG A 7 -14.29 -19.16 23.72
CA ARG A 7 -14.23 -17.78 23.26
C ARG A 7 -13.07 -17.71 22.27
N ALA A 8 -13.35 -17.43 21.00
CA ALA A 8 -12.32 -17.07 20.01
C ALA A 8 -11.75 -15.66 20.26
N ALA A 9 -12.43 -14.85 21.06
CA ALA A 9 -12.01 -13.49 21.41
C ALA A 9 -10.71 -13.37 22.26
N PRO A 10 -10.42 -14.20 23.29
CA PRO A 10 -9.29 -14.01 24.20
C PRO A 10 -7.94 -14.25 23.52
N TYR A 11 -7.85 -15.23 22.61
CA TYR A 11 -6.58 -15.53 21.94
C TYR A 11 -6.19 -14.42 20.96
N MET A 12 -7.17 -13.89 20.20
CA MET A 12 -6.94 -12.78 19.28
C MET A 12 -6.55 -11.52 20.05
N LEU A 13 -7.23 -11.23 21.17
CA LEU A 13 -6.91 -10.09 22.03
C LEU A 13 -5.52 -10.19 22.63
N LEU A 14 -5.12 -11.37 23.13
CA LEU A 14 -3.78 -11.60 23.66
C LEU A 14 -2.72 -11.39 22.58
N LEU A 15 -2.93 -11.94 21.38
CA LEU A 15 -2.02 -11.75 20.25
C LEU A 15 -1.93 -10.26 19.83
N SER A 16 -3.05 -9.53 19.83
CA SER A 16 -3.08 -8.09 19.57
C SER A 16 -2.29 -7.30 20.62
N ILE A 17 -2.46 -7.60 21.90
CA ILE A 17 -1.73 -6.94 23.00
C ILE A 17 -0.23 -7.20 22.86
N MET A 18 0.17 -8.45 22.62
CA MET A 18 1.57 -8.81 22.39
C MET A 18 2.13 -8.08 21.17
N GLY A 19 1.40 -8.08 20.05
CA GLY A 19 1.83 -7.39 18.83
C GLY A 19 2.03 -5.89 19.03
N ILE A 20 1.09 -5.20 19.70
CA ILE A 20 1.19 -3.78 20.03
C ILE A 20 2.39 -3.53 20.95
N PHE A 21 2.55 -4.34 21.99
CA PHE A 21 3.68 -4.22 22.91
C PHE A 21 5.01 -4.38 22.17
N THR A 22 5.17 -5.41 21.34
CA THR A 22 6.39 -5.62 20.57
C THR A 22 6.64 -4.50 19.57
N ALA A 23 5.61 -3.98 18.90
CA ALA A 23 5.74 -2.84 18.00
C ALA A 23 6.22 -1.57 18.73
N LEU A 24 5.69 -1.30 19.93
CA LEU A 24 6.14 -0.18 20.77
C LEU A 24 7.59 -0.35 21.23
N VAL A 25 7.99 -1.55 21.63
CA VAL A 25 9.37 -1.87 22.01
C VAL A 25 10.31 -1.67 20.83
N VAL A 26 9.99 -2.21 19.65
CA VAL A 26 10.79 -2.03 18.43
C VAL A 26 10.90 -0.56 18.07
N TRP A 27 9.79 0.19 18.11
CA TRP A 27 9.81 1.63 17.82
C TRP A 27 10.72 2.40 18.77
N LYS A 28 10.66 2.10 20.08
CA LYS A 28 11.54 2.72 21.08
C LYS A 28 13.01 2.35 20.88
N VAL A 29 13.31 1.08 20.61
CA VAL A 29 14.68 0.62 20.33
C VAL A 29 15.23 1.33 19.11
N LEU A 30 14.45 1.44 18.03
CA LEU A 30 14.86 2.15 16.82
C LEU A 30 15.09 3.65 17.10
N ASP A 31 14.19 4.32 17.82
CA ASP A 31 14.35 5.75 18.16
C ASP A 31 15.65 6.01 18.95
N ILE A 32 15.99 5.13 19.90
CA ILE A 32 17.26 5.20 20.65
C ILE A 32 18.44 4.95 19.71
N LEU A 33 18.35 3.95 18.84
CA LEU A 33 19.41 3.56 17.93
C LEU A 33 19.71 4.63 16.88
N PHE A 34 18.68 5.33 16.37
CA PHE A 34 18.84 6.46 15.44
C PHE A 34 19.51 7.68 16.11
N LYS A 35 19.27 7.90 17.41
CA LYS A 35 19.92 8.97 18.19
C LYS A 35 21.35 8.61 18.62
N SER A 36 21.68 7.32 18.62
CA SER A 36 23.00 6.82 19.02
C SER A 36 24.11 7.20 18.02
N PRO A 37 25.40 7.07 18.40
CA PRO A 37 26.53 7.25 17.48
C PRO A 37 26.41 6.39 16.22
N TRP A 38 25.90 5.15 16.34
CA TRP A 38 25.74 4.24 15.21
C TRP A 38 24.74 4.78 14.17
N GLY A 39 23.61 5.36 14.63
CA GLY A 39 22.63 6.00 13.75
C GLY A 39 23.19 7.23 13.02
N ARG A 40 24.05 8.01 13.69
CA ARG A 40 24.74 9.16 13.07
C ARG A 40 25.70 8.73 11.96
N ILE A 41 26.46 7.65 12.18
CA ILE A 41 27.37 7.07 11.17
C ILE A 41 26.58 6.55 9.96
N LEU A 42 25.43 5.89 10.18
CA LEU A 42 24.56 5.47 9.07
C LEU A 42 24.04 6.64 8.25
N ARG A 43 23.73 7.76 8.90
CA ARG A 43 23.31 8.98 8.21
C ARG A 43 24.44 9.58 7.37
N SER A 44 25.68 9.60 7.88
CA SER A 44 26.82 10.06 7.08
C SER A 44 27.09 9.15 5.88
N ILE A 45 27.01 7.83 6.05
CA ILE A 45 27.14 6.85 4.94
C ILE A 45 26.07 7.07 3.86
N ARG A 46 24.84 7.44 4.25
CA ARG A 46 23.75 7.72 3.30
C ARG A 46 23.97 9.02 2.51
N GLU A 47 24.56 10.04 3.13
CA GLU A 47 24.83 11.33 2.48
C GLU A 47 26.04 11.24 1.54
N ASP A 48 27.15 10.67 2.01
CA ASP A 48 28.36 10.47 1.23
C ASP A 48 29.19 9.29 1.78
N GLU A 49 29.21 8.21 1.02
CA GLU A 49 29.90 6.98 1.38
C GLU A 49 31.43 7.15 1.37
N GLU A 50 31.97 7.88 0.39
CA GLU A 50 33.41 8.06 0.21
C GLU A 50 33.99 8.91 1.36
N VAL A 51 33.29 9.98 1.75
CA VAL A 51 33.65 10.80 2.91
C VAL A 51 33.64 9.99 4.21
N ALA A 52 32.61 9.16 4.42
CA ALA A 52 32.54 8.31 5.61
C ALA A 52 33.69 7.29 5.68
N GLN A 53 34.13 6.78 4.52
CA GLN A 53 35.28 5.87 4.42
C GLN A 53 36.60 6.57 4.76
N HIS A 54 36.80 7.81 4.29
CA HIS A 54 37.97 8.61 4.62
C HIS A 54 38.09 8.93 6.12
N HIS A 55 36.96 8.99 6.83
CA HIS A 55 36.92 9.11 8.30
C HIS A 55 37.21 7.81 9.06
N GLY A 56 37.52 6.70 8.36
CA GLY A 56 37.92 5.44 8.97
C GLY A 56 36.75 4.53 9.39
N HIS A 57 35.53 4.80 8.91
CA HIS A 57 34.38 3.93 9.17
C HIS A 57 34.32 2.78 8.18
N ASP A 58 34.14 1.55 8.68
CA ASP A 58 33.91 0.37 7.85
C ASP A 58 32.45 0.32 7.37
N ILE A 59 32.23 0.81 6.15
CA ILE A 59 30.91 0.90 5.54
C ILE A 59 30.24 -0.47 5.40
N PHE A 60 31.00 -1.50 5.01
CA PHE A 60 30.46 -2.82 4.75
C PHE A 60 29.85 -3.41 6.02
N THR A 61 30.57 -3.34 7.14
CA THR A 61 30.07 -3.82 8.43
C THR A 61 28.86 -3.02 8.91
N HIS A 62 28.83 -1.70 8.72
CA HIS A 62 27.69 -0.87 9.10
C HIS A 62 26.43 -1.20 8.26
N LYS A 63 26.58 -1.41 6.94
CA LYS A 63 25.49 -1.83 6.04
C LYS A 63 25.00 -3.25 6.34
N ALA A 64 25.92 -4.19 6.62
CA ALA A 64 25.56 -5.55 6.97
C ALA A 64 24.77 -5.61 8.30
N ARG A 65 25.20 -4.84 9.31
CA ARG A 65 24.49 -4.75 10.59
C ARG A 65 23.11 -4.11 10.45
N SER A 66 22.96 -3.08 9.61
CA SER A 66 21.64 -2.46 9.38
C SER A 66 20.68 -3.41 8.65
N LEU A 67 21.18 -4.15 7.66
CA LEU A 67 20.42 -5.19 6.98
C LEU A 67 20.01 -6.32 7.94
N ALA A 68 20.94 -6.81 8.77
CA ALA A 68 20.65 -7.85 9.76
C ALA A 68 19.60 -7.42 10.78
N LEU A 69 19.68 -6.16 11.27
CA LEU A 69 18.68 -5.60 12.17
C LEU A 69 17.30 -5.50 11.51
N GLY A 70 17.24 -5.00 10.27
CA GLY A 70 15.99 -4.94 9.51
C GLY A 70 15.38 -6.32 9.26
N GLY A 71 16.21 -7.30 8.90
CA GLY A 71 15.82 -8.70 8.74
C GLY A 71 15.29 -9.32 10.03
N ALA A 72 15.93 -9.06 11.18
CA ALA A 72 15.46 -9.55 12.48
C ALA A 72 14.08 -8.98 12.86
N ILE A 73 13.85 -7.68 12.61
CA ILE A 73 12.55 -7.05 12.86
C ILE A 73 11.49 -7.61 11.91
N ALA A 74 11.82 -7.79 10.62
CA ALA A 74 10.92 -8.36 9.63
C ALA A 74 10.56 -9.83 9.95
N ALA A 75 11.54 -10.64 10.40
CA ALA A 75 11.32 -12.02 10.82
C ALA A 75 10.39 -12.09 12.03
N LEU A 76 10.58 -11.20 13.02
CA LEU A 76 9.70 -11.09 14.17
C LEU A 76 8.27 -10.71 13.75
N ALA A 77 8.10 -9.74 12.86
CA ALA A 77 6.79 -9.38 12.32
C ALA A 77 6.13 -10.55 11.55
N GLY A 78 6.93 -11.28 10.76
CA GLY A 78 6.49 -12.47 10.04
C GLY A 78 6.03 -13.60 10.97
N ALA A 79 6.70 -13.80 12.11
CA ALA A 79 6.28 -14.78 13.12
C ALA A 79 4.90 -14.46 13.71
N PHE A 80 4.65 -13.20 14.06
CA PHE A 80 3.33 -12.75 14.51
C PHE A 80 2.26 -12.91 13.42
N TRP A 81 2.61 -12.61 12.17
CA TRP A 81 1.69 -12.77 11.05
C TRP A 81 1.33 -14.24 10.81
N ALA A 82 2.32 -15.14 10.79
CA ALA A 82 2.10 -16.58 10.66
C ALA A 82 1.24 -17.13 11.81
N TRP A 83 1.47 -16.67 13.04
CA TRP A 83 0.64 -17.04 14.19
C TRP A 83 -0.81 -16.56 14.01
N LYS A 84 -1.04 -15.31 13.58
CA LYS A 84 -2.38 -14.78 13.30
C LYS A 84 -3.11 -15.60 12.25
N LEU A 85 -2.40 -16.11 11.25
CA LEU A 85 -3.00 -16.88 10.14
C LEU A 85 -3.41 -18.30 10.57
N THR A 86 -2.87 -18.83 11.68
CA THR A 86 -3.15 -20.19 12.20
C THR A 86 -2.87 -21.36 11.23
N GLY A 87 -2.36 -21.07 10.03
CA GLY A 87 -2.07 -22.03 8.99
C GLY A 87 -1.45 -21.37 7.75
N PHE A 88 -0.90 -22.19 6.87
CA PHE A 88 -0.27 -21.74 5.63
C PHE A 88 -1.11 -22.18 4.43
N GLN A 89 -1.62 -21.21 3.66
CA GLN A 89 -2.26 -21.46 2.39
C GLN A 89 -1.55 -20.65 1.30
N PRO A 90 -1.33 -21.20 0.09
CA PRO A 90 -0.72 -20.48 -1.02
C PRO A 90 -1.42 -19.16 -1.36
N SER A 91 -2.74 -19.09 -1.11
CA SER A 91 -3.57 -17.91 -1.33
C SER A 91 -3.15 -16.69 -0.48
N PHE A 92 -2.51 -16.92 0.67
CA PHE A 92 -2.00 -15.85 1.55
C PHE A 92 -0.73 -15.19 1.02
N MET A 93 0.02 -15.89 0.17
CA MET A 93 1.26 -15.37 -0.42
C MET A 93 1.05 -14.68 -1.77
N SER A 94 -0.21 -14.43 -2.17
CA SER A 94 -0.48 -13.68 -3.39
C SER A 94 0.11 -12.27 -3.25
N PRO A 95 0.94 -11.78 -4.21
CA PRO A 95 1.62 -10.48 -4.09
C PRO A 95 0.64 -9.32 -3.82
N ALA A 96 -0.55 -9.44 -4.37
CA ALA A 96 -1.71 -8.60 -4.14
C ALA A 96 -2.06 -8.42 -2.65
N LYS A 97 -2.03 -9.49 -1.86
CA LYS A 97 -2.46 -9.50 -0.45
C LYS A 97 -1.31 -9.30 0.54
N SER A 98 -0.06 -9.27 0.07
CA SER A 98 1.12 -9.16 0.94
C SER A 98 2.03 -8.00 0.51
N THR A 99 2.86 -8.21 -0.51
CA THR A 99 3.96 -7.32 -0.86
C THR A 99 3.50 -5.93 -1.28
N PHE A 100 2.42 -5.82 -2.06
CA PHE A 100 1.92 -4.51 -2.51
C PHE A 100 1.41 -3.64 -1.35
N LEU A 101 0.82 -4.24 -0.31
CA LEU A 101 0.36 -3.50 0.87
C LEU A 101 1.53 -2.92 1.67
N VAL A 102 2.61 -3.70 1.82
CA VAL A 102 3.83 -3.25 2.50
C VAL A 102 4.49 -2.11 1.73
N TRP A 103 4.61 -2.24 0.41
CA TRP A 103 5.12 -1.17 -0.45
C TRP A 103 4.24 0.07 -0.41
N ALA A 104 2.92 -0.07 -0.42
CA ALA A 104 2.00 1.04 -0.28
C ALA A 104 2.20 1.77 1.06
N ALA A 105 2.26 1.03 2.16
CA ALA A 105 2.49 1.59 3.49
C ALA A 105 3.82 2.36 3.56
N PHE A 106 4.87 1.83 2.93
CA PHE A 106 6.17 2.48 2.85
C PHE A 106 6.16 3.76 2.03
N ILE A 107 5.54 3.75 0.84
CA ILE A 107 5.45 4.91 -0.05
C ILE A 107 4.64 6.03 0.60
N ILE A 108 3.51 5.70 1.23
CA ILE A 108 2.67 6.66 1.95
C ILE A 108 3.42 7.22 3.16
N GLY A 109 4.08 6.34 3.92
CA GLY A 109 4.78 6.72 5.15
C GLY A 109 6.03 7.57 4.94
N GLY A 110 6.78 7.31 3.87
CA GLY A 110 8.03 8.00 3.53
C GLY A 110 9.29 7.33 4.12
N ALA A 111 10.37 7.33 3.34
CA ALA A 111 11.57 6.51 3.56
C ALA A 111 12.55 6.97 4.66
N GLY A 112 12.21 7.99 5.45
CA GLY A 112 13.20 8.64 6.34
C GLY A 112 12.70 9.06 7.72
N ASN A 113 11.50 8.65 8.12
CA ASN A 113 10.97 8.93 9.45
C ASN A 113 10.18 7.74 10.02
N ASN A 114 10.59 7.23 11.18
CA ASN A 114 9.90 6.15 11.89
C ASN A 114 8.43 6.48 12.17
N LYS A 115 8.10 7.75 12.44
CA LYS A 115 6.70 8.19 12.65
C LYS A 115 5.88 8.13 11.36
N GLY A 116 6.49 8.49 10.23
CA GLY A 116 5.86 8.42 8.90
C GLY A 116 5.50 6.99 8.54
N MET A 117 6.43 6.06 8.75
CA MET A 117 6.19 4.62 8.54
C MET A 117 5.06 4.06 9.39
N LEU A 118 4.95 4.46 10.67
CA LEU A 118 3.85 4.03 11.54
C LEU A 118 2.49 4.54 11.03
N ILE A 119 2.42 5.80 10.61
CA ILE A 119 1.20 6.40 10.05
C ILE A 119 0.82 5.72 8.72
N GLY A 120 1.79 5.48 7.83
CA GLY A 120 1.57 4.78 6.57
C GLY A 120 1.01 3.36 6.78
N ALA A 121 1.58 2.61 7.74
CA ALA A 121 1.08 1.29 8.11
C ALA A 121 -0.34 1.34 8.70
N MET A 122 -0.64 2.33 9.54
CA MET A 122 -1.98 2.54 10.09
C MET A 122 -3.03 2.87 9.02
N ILE A 123 -2.69 3.74 8.06
CA ILE A 123 -3.58 4.10 6.95
C ILE A 123 -3.90 2.86 6.10
N ILE A 124 -2.89 2.07 5.73
CA ILE A 124 -3.11 0.85 4.95
C ILE A 124 -3.94 -0.17 5.74
N THR A 125 -3.65 -0.36 7.02
CA THR A 125 -4.39 -1.31 7.87
C THR A 125 -5.86 -0.90 8.02
N LEU A 126 -6.14 0.40 8.22
CA LEU A 126 -7.50 0.92 8.32
C LEU A 126 -8.26 0.80 6.99
N THR A 127 -7.57 1.07 5.89
CA THR A 127 -8.11 0.88 4.53
C THR A 127 -8.46 -0.59 4.29
N GLU A 128 -7.57 -1.51 4.69
CA GLU A 128 -7.82 -2.95 4.60
C GLU A 128 -8.99 -3.40 5.45
N PHE A 129 -9.12 -2.89 6.68
CA PHE A 129 -10.27 -3.15 7.53
C PHE A 129 -11.58 -2.70 6.85
N PHE A 130 -11.61 -1.49 6.30
CA PHE A 130 -12.77 -0.97 5.56
C PHE A 130 -13.16 -1.86 4.37
N PHE A 131 -12.20 -2.29 3.55
CA PHE A 131 -12.48 -3.22 2.44
C PHE A 131 -12.94 -4.59 2.90
N ASN A 132 -12.39 -5.12 3.99
CA ASN A 132 -12.83 -6.40 4.53
C ASN A 132 -14.28 -6.34 5.04
N VAL A 133 -14.69 -5.20 5.61
CA VAL A 133 -16.10 -4.95 5.99
C VAL A 133 -16.99 -4.88 4.75
N LEU A 134 -16.56 -4.17 3.69
CA LEU A 134 -17.29 -4.13 2.42
C LEU A 134 -17.45 -5.53 1.79
N VAL A 135 -16.40 -6.35 1.77
CA VAL A 135 -16.47 -7.75 1.30
C VAL A 135 -17.48 -8.56 2.13
N ALA A 136 -17.43 -8.42 3.46
CA ALA A 136 -18.37 -9.13 4.33
C ALA A 136 -19.82 -8.67 4.07
N ALA A 137 -20.02 -7.37 3.81
CA ALA A 137 -21.32 -6.79 3.50
C ALA A 137 -21.92 -7.30 2.16
N GLN A 138 -21.10 -7.75 1.20
CA GLN A 138 -21.59 -8.44 -0.01
C GLN A 138 -22.40 -9.72 0.32
N GLY A 139 -22.12 -10.36 1.46
CA GLY A 139 -22.73 -11.62 1.86
C GLY A 139 -24.04 -11.48 2.64
N SER A 140 -24.40 -10.28 3.11
CA SER A 140 -25.63 -10.05 3.87
C SER A 140 -26.11 -8.61 3.77
N SER A 141 -27.38 -8.42 3.41
CA SER A 141 -28.05 -7.12 3.31
C SER A 141 -28.26 -6.41 4.65
N THR A 142 -28.06 -7.12 5.77
CA THR A 142 -28.28 -6.56 7.12
C THR A 142 -27.01 -5.97 7.73
N LEU A 143 -25.87 -6.08 7.05
CA LEU A 143 -24.58 -5.60 7.56
C LEU A 143 -24.37 -4.11 7.24
N PRO A 144 -23.59 -3.39 8.07
CA PRO A 144 -23.17 -2.03 7.75
C PRO A 144 -22.45 -2.01 6.40
N LEU A 145 -22.73 -0.98 5.59
CA LEU A 145 -22.18 -0.76 4.23
C LEU A 145 -22.68 -1.76 3.15
N ALA A 146 -23.71 -2.56 3.42
CA ALA A 146 -24.32 -3.43 2.40
C ALA A 146 -24.77 -2.63 1.16
N ASP A 147 -25.47 -1.51 1.35
CA ASP A 147 -25.91 -0.64 0.25
C ASP A 147 -24.74 -0.07 -0.57
N THR A 148 -23.66 0.32 0.11
CA THR A 148 -22.44 0.81 -0.57
C THR A 148 -21.78 -0.29 -1.39
N SER A 149 -21.74 -1.50 -0.83
CA SER A 149 -21.22 -2.67 -1.53
C SER A 149 -22.06 -3.02 -2.75
N SER A 150 -23.38 -3.01 -2.62
CA SER A 150 -24.31 -3.25 -3.72
C SER A 150 -24.19 -2.18 -4.81
N PHE A 151 -24.02 -0.92 -4.44
CA PHE A 151 -23.75 0.16 -5.39
C PHE A 151 -22.45 -0.07 -6.19
N ILE A 152 -21.38 -0.50 -5.51
CA ILE A 152 -20.10 -0.82 -6.16
C ILE A 152 -20.27 -2.00 -7.13
N ASP A 153 -20.95 -3.06 -6.68
CA ASP A 153 -21.24 -4.23 -7.51
C ASP A 153 -22.07 -3.84 -8.74
N GLU A 154 -23.13 -3.06 -8.57
CA GLU A 154 -23.98 -2.56 -9.66
C GLU A 154 -23.18 -1.77 -10.70
N LYS A 155 -22.32 -0.83 -10.25
CA LYS A 155 -21.49 -0.04 -11.17
C LYS A 155 -20.41 -0.87 -11.85
N PHE A 156 -19.87 -1.89 -11.17
CA PHE A 156 -18.93 -2.81 -11.78
C PHE A 156 -19.60 -3.68 -12.84
N VAL A 157 -20.80 -4.20 -12.57
CA VAL A 157 -21.60 -4.95 -13.56
C VAL A 157 -21.86 -4.08 -14.77
N TRP A 158 -22.39 -2.86 -14.58
CA TRP A 158 -22.62 -1.92 -15.67
C TRP A 158 -21.35 -1.61 -16.47
N MET A 159 -20.21 -1.48 -15.78
CA MET A 159 -18.92 -1.24 -16.43
C MET A 159 -18.49 -2.40 -17.36
N VAL A 160 -18.85 -3.64 -17.01
CA VAL A 160 -18.51 -4.85 -17.76
C VAL A 160 -19.54 -5.15 -18.85
N THR A 161 -20.83 -4.98 -18.58
CA THR A 161 -21.92 -5.31 -19.52
C THR A 161 -22.13 -4.23 -20.58
N SER A 162 -21.77 -2.98 -20.28
CA SER A 162 -22.02 -1.84 -21.16
C SER A 162 -20.74 -1.02 -21.43
N PRO A 163 -19.67 -1.65 -21.95
CA PRO A 163 -18.36 -1.01 -22.10
C PRO A 163 -18.39 0.21 -23.03
N LEU A 164 -19.28 0.25 -24.01
CA LEU A 164 -19.41 1.38 -24.94
C LEU A 164 -19.97 2.63 -24.25
N GLU A 165 -20.93 2.47 -23.34
CA GLU A 165 -21.46 3.59 -22.55
C GLU A 165 -20.37 4.17 -21.64
N VAL A 166 -19.62 3.29 -20.98
CA VAL A 166 -18.49 3.66 -20.11
C VAL A 166 -17.42 4.42 -20.90
N ALA A 167 -17.05 3.92 -22.08
CA ALA A 167 -16.09 4.57 -22.95
C ALA A 167 -16.54 5.98 -23.34
N SER A 168 -17.82 6.15 -23.69
CA SER A 168 -18.37 7.45 -24.06
C SER A 168 -18.26 8.47 -22.92
N ILE A 169 -18.51 8.04 -21.67
CA ILE A 169 -18.40 8.90 -20.49
C ILE A 169 -16.94 9.31 -20.25
N PHE A 170 -15.98 8.37 -20.32
CA PHE A 170 -14.56 8.71 -20.19
C PHE A 170 -14.07 9.63 -21.31
N PHE A 171 -14.58 9.45 -22.53
CA PHE A 171 -14.27 10.35 -23.65
C PHE A 171 -14.79 11.77 -23.40
N ILE A 172 -16.04 11.91 -22.92
CA ILE A 172 -16.61 13.22 -22.56
C ILE A 172 -15.81 13.88 -21.45
N ILE A 173 -15.43 13.14 -20.40
CA ILE A 173 -14.58 13.66 -19.31
C ILE A 173 -13.22 14.09 -19.83
N SER A 174 -12.61 13.30 -20.72
CA SER A 174 -11.33 13.65 -21.35
C SER A 174 -11.41 14.97 -22.11
N VAL A 175 -12.44 15.14 -22.94
CA VAL A 175 -12.70 16.38 -23.69
C VAL A 175 -12.95 17.56 -22.73
N ALA A 176 -13.75 17.38 -21.68
CA ALA A 176 -13.99 18.40 -20.66
C ALA A 176 -12.70 18.84 -19.94
N LEU A 177 -11.79 17.91 -19.64
CA LEU A 177 -10.50 18.21 -19.01
C LEU A 177 -9.53 18.92 -19.96
N LEU A 178 -9.63 18.68 -21.26
CA LEU A 178 -8.91 19.42 -22.28
C LEU A 178 -9.34 20.90 -22.29
N PHE A 179 -10.65 21.16 -22.17
CA PHE A 179 -11.18 22.52 -21.99
C PHE A 179 -10.68 23.21 -20.72
N LEU A 180 -10.51 22.46 -19.62
CA LEU A 180 -9.93 22.99 -18.37
C LEU A 180 -8.39 23.13 -18.42
N ARG A 181 -7.75 22.96 -19.58
CA ARG A 181 -6.28 23.00 -19.80
C ARG A 181 -5.49 22.06 -18.88
N LYS A 182 -6.12 20.99 -18.36
CA LYS A 182 -5.50 19.95 -17.54
C LYS A 182 -5.12 18.75 -18.42
N TYR A 183 -4.13 18.96 -19.28
CA TYR A 183 -3.72 17.98 -20.30
C TYR A 183 -3.32 16.62 -19.72
N GLU A 184 -2.60 16.59 -18.59
CA GLU A 184 -2.17 15.32 -17.97
C GLU A 184 -3.35 14.43 -17.57
N PHE A 185 -4.44 15.00 -17.05
CA PHE A 185 -5.59 14.21 -16.65
C PHE A 185 -6.44 13.84 -17.87
N SER A 186 -6.57 14.75 -18.83
CA SER A 186 -7.29 14.51 -20.08
C SER A 186 -6.75 13.30 -20.85
N GLU A 187 -5.42 13.17 -20.95
CA GLU A 187 -4.76 12.05 -21.64
C GLU A 187 -5.08 10.70 -20.97
N VAL A 188 -5.06 10.63 -19.63
CA VAL A 188 -5.38 9.41 -18.89
C VAL A 188 -6.80 8.93 -19.21
N PHE A 189 -7.79 9.82 -19.18
CA PHE A 189 -9.18 9.47 -19.50
C PHE A 189 -9.37 9.09 -20.97
N PHE A 190 -8.59 9.66 -21.89
CA PHE A 190 -8.60 9.27 -23.29
C PHE A 190 -8.13 7.81 -23.47
N TRP A 191 -7.02 7.44 -22.84
CA TRP A 191 -6.53 6.06 -22.88
C TRP A 191 -7.51 5.07 -22.22
N PHE A 192 -8.15 5.44 -21.11
CA PHE A 192 -9.22 4.61 -20.53
C PHE A 192 -10.38 4.42 -21.49
N SER A 193 -10.85 5.48 -22.16
CA SER A 193 -11.90 5.37 -23.18
C SER A 193 -11.51 4.41 -24.31
N LEU A 194 -10.28 4.48 -24.81
CA LEU A 194 -9.79 3.60 -25.87
C LEU A 194 -9.82 2.13 -25.42
N ILE A 195 -9.38 1.83 -24.20
CA ILE A 195 -9.37 0.48 -23.64
C ILE A 195 -10.80 -0.10 -23.62
N PHE A 196 -11.79 0.66 -23.13
CA PHE A 196 -13.18 0.19 -23.09
C PHE A 196 -13.79 -0.02 -24.48
N ILE A 197 -13.41 0.81 -25.47
CA ILE A 197 -13.81 0.60 -26.87
C ILE A 197 -13.23 -0.73 -27.39
N VAL A 198 -11.95 -1.00 -27.15
CA VAL A 198 -11.32 -2.26 -27.55
C VAL A 198 -11.99 -3.44 -26.84
N CYS A 199 -12.28 -3.32 -25.54
CA CYS A 199 -12.99 -4.35 -24.78
C CYS A 199 -14.36 -4.66 -25.36
N HIS A 200 -15.11 -3.66 -25.83
CA HIS A 200 -16.40 -3.88 -26.50
C HIS A 200 -16.26 -4.73 -27.78
N PHE A 201 -15.21 -4.49 -28.56
CA PHE A 201 -14.97 -5.27 -29.78
C PHE A 201 -14.43 -6.68 -29.52
N VAL A 202 -13.71 -6.87 -28.41
CA VAL A 202 -13.05 -8.15 -28.08
C VAL A 202 -13.98 -9.07 -27.27
N PHE A 203 -14.79 -8.54 -26.37
CA PHE A 203 -15.70 -9.31 -25.53
C PHE A 203 -17.09 -9.38 -26.15
N ASP A 204 -17.43 -10.54 -26.68
CA ASP A 204 -18.80 -10.88 -27.09
C ASP A 204 -19.63 -11.27 -25.86
N ASP A 205 -20.95 -11.05 -25.89
CA ASP A 205 -21.86 -11.32 -24.77
C ASP A 205 -21.76 -12.78 -24.31
N ARG A 206 -21.60 -13.69 -25.26
CA ARG A 206 -21.43 -15.12 -24.99
C ARG A 206 -20.15 -15.44 -24.21
N SER A 207 -19.09 -14.64 -24.35
CA SER A 207 -17.86 -14.80 -23.58
C SER A 207 -18.06 -14.42 -22.12
N ILE A 208 -18.88 -13.41 -21.86
CA ILE A 208 -19.18 -12.91 -20.51
C ILE A 208 -20.01 -13.95 -19.75
N ASP A 209 -21.04 -14.50 -20.38
CA ASP A 209 -21.91 -15.51 -19.77
C ASP A 209 -21.19 -16.83 -19.45
N LEU A 210 -20.22 -17.22 -20.27
CA LEU A 210 -19.41 -18.43 -20.05
C LEU A 210 -18.40 -18.25 -18.91
N VAL A 211 -17.85 -17.05 -18.75
CA VAL A 211 -16.88 -16.72 -17.69
C VAL A 211 -17.58 -16.42 -16.36
N PHE A 212 -18.79 -15.86 -16.39
CA PHE A 212 -19.59 -15.53 -15.22
C PHE A 212 -20.97 -16.21 -15.26
N PRO A 213 -21.04 -17.54 -15.11
CA PRO A 213 -22.33 -18.24 -15.13
C PRO A 213 -23.25 -17.71 -14.02
N GLU A 214 -24.49 -17.36 -14.36
CA GLU A 214 -25.50 -16.90 -13.38
C GLU A 214 -25.72 -17.93 -12.26
N ALA A 215 -25.58 -19.23 -12.57
CA ALA A 215 -25.66 -20.33 -11.62
C ALA A 215 -24.62 -20.28 -10.47
N LEU A 216 -23.50 -19.57 -10.66
CA LEU A 216 -22.45 -19.39 -9.67
C LEU A 216 -22.51 -18.01 -8.97
N GLY A 217 -23.58 -17.24 -9.19
CA GLY A 217 -23.80 -15.94 -8.57
C GLY A 217 -23.54 -14.73 -9.48
N GLY A 218 -23.38 -14.94 -10.79
CA GLY A 218 -23.27 -13.89 -11.80
C GLY A 218 -22.01 -13.02 -11.70
N ILE A 219 -22.02 -11.88 -12.40
CA ILE A 219 -20.93 -10.89 -12.34
C ILE A 219 -20.98 -10.20 -10.98
N LYS A 220 -19.98 -10.48 -10.13
CA LYS A 220 -19.77 -9.76 -8.88
C LYS A 220 -18.40 -9.11 -8.91
N ALA A 221 -18.32 -7.89 -8.39
CA ALA A 221 -17.03 -7.26 -8.24
C ALA A 221 -16.26 -7.99 -7.15
N GLN A 222 -15.17 -8.66 -7.53
CA GLN A 222 -14.27 -9.17 -6.52
C GLN A 222 -13.62 -7.97 -5.84
N MET A 223 -14.07 -7.66 -4.63
CA MET A 223 -13.56 -6.52 -3.85
C MET A 223 -12.03 -6.57 -3.65
N THR A 224 -11.42 -7.77 -3.76
CA THR A 224 -9.96 -7.94 -3.77
C THR A 224 -9.30 -7.17 -4.92
N TYR A 225 -9.86 -7.21 -6.14
CA TYR A 225 -9.30 -6.49 -7.28
C TYR A 225 -9.59 -4.99 -7.21
N ILE A 226 -10.77 -4.59 -6.73
CA ILE A 226 -11.08 -3.17 -6.47
C ILE A 226 -10.11 -2.60 -5.43
N LYS A 227 -9.87 -3.33 -4.34
CA LYS A 227 -8.87 -2.98 -3.32
C LYS A 227 -7.49 -2.77 -3.95
N LEU A 228 -7.03 -3.67 -4.82
CA LEU A 228 -5.74 -3.54 -5.49
C LEU A 228 -5.66 -2.33 -6.42
N MET A 229 -6.71 -2.09 -7.20
CA MET A 229 -6.79 -0.92 -8.07
C MET A 229 -6.65 0.37 -7.27
N LEU A 230 -7.36 0.47 -6.14
CA LEU A 230 -7.31 1.65 -5.27
C LEU A 230 -5.96 1.81 -4.59
N ILE A 231 -5.33 0.71 -4.14
CA ILE A 231 -3.96 0.74 -3.61
C ILE A 231 -2.97 1.21 -4.68
N GLY A 232 -3.06 0.67 -5.90
CA GLY A 232 -2.20 1.06 -7.02
C GLY A 232 -2.38 2.54 -7.41
N LEU A 233 -3.62 3.00 -7.49
CA LEU A 233 -3.96 4.40 -7.74
C LEU A 233 -3.44 5.31 -6.62
N LEU A 234 -3.55 4.86 -5.38
CA LEU A 234 -3.06 5.59 -4.22
C LEU A 234 -1.53 5.67 -4.20
N ILE A 235 -0.83 4.59 -4.54
CA ILE A 235 0.63 4.61 -4.74
C ILE A 235 1.01 5.61 -5.83
N MET A 236 0.34 5.55 -7.00
CA MET A 236 0.60 6.45 -8.12
C MET A 236 0.37 7.92 -7.75
N LEU A 237 -0.75 8.22 -7.07
CA LEU A 237 -1.06 9.57 -6.62
C LEU A 237 -0.09 10.06 -5.55
N SER A 238 0.29 9.19 -4.61
CA SER A 238 1.27 9.49 -3.57
C SER A 238 2.62 9.83 -4.17
N LEU A 239 3.11 9.02 -5.11
CA LEU A 239 4.39 9.28 -5.79
C LEU A 239 4.33 10.53 -6.68
N LYS A 240 3.22 10.76 -7.38
CA LYS A 240 3.04 11.92 -8.27
C LYS A 240 3.04 13.25 -7.49
N HIS A 241 2.38 13.31 -6.33
CA HIS A 241 2.19 14.57 -5.60
C HIS A 241 3.17 14.77 -4.45
N ASN A 242 3.62 13.69 -3.80
CA ASN A 242 4.55 13.77 -2.68
C ASN A 242 5.53 12.58 -2.66
N PRO A 243 6.59 12.61 -3.50
CA PRO A 243 7.54 11.51 -3.62
C PRO A 243 8.36 11.24 -2.35
N LYS A 244 8.33 12.16 -1.37
CA LYS A 244 9.03 12.01 -0.10
C LYS A 244 8.16 11.35 1.00
N GLY A 245 6.90 11.06 0.70
CA GLY A 245 5.92 10.51 1.63
C GLY A 245 5.31 11.57 2.56
N LEU A 246 4.33 11.17 3.37
CA LEU A 246 3.49 12.08 4.16
C LEU A 246 4.27 12.84 5.25
N LEU A 247 5.33 12.24 5.81
CA LEU A 247 6.24 12.87 6.76
C LEU A 247 7.69 12.75 6.29
N PRO A 248 8.14 13.67 5.41
CA PRO A 248 9.49 13.62 4.86
C PRO A 248 10.53 13.82 5.97
N GLU A 249 11.69 13.18 5.79
CA GLU A 249 12.85 13.44 6.64
C GLU A 249 13.32 14.88 6.44
N VAL A 250 13.56 15.59 7.53
CA VAL A 250 14.15 16.93 7.49
C VAL A 250 15.63 16.77 7.11
N PRO A 251 16.09 17.23 5.94
CA PRO A 251 17.49 17.14 5.57
C PRO A 251 18.31 18.04 6.50
N TYR A 252 19.38 17.51 7.09
CA TYR A 252 20.42 18.35 7.69
C TYR A 252 21.58 18.41 6.70
N ARG A 253 21.40 19.21 5.63
CA ARG A 253 22.51 19.56 4.73
C ARG A 253 22.89 21.01 5.02
N PRO A 254 24.04 21.29 5.65
CA PRO A 254 24.58 22.65 5.62
C PRO A 254 24.89 23.03 4.16
N GLU A 255 24.58 24.27 3.77
CA GLU A 255 24.81 24.74 2.41
C GLU A 255 26.29 24.59 2.03
N ARG A 256 26.58 24.11 0.81
CA ARG A 256 27.95 24.07 0.31
C ARG A 256 28.48 25.51 0.30
N PRO A 257 29.66 25.79 0.87
CA PRO A 257 30.36 27.04 0.59
C PRO A 257 30.48 27.18 -0.93
N LYS A 258 30.05 28.32 -1.47
CA LYS A 258 30.28 28.63 -2.89
C LYS A 258 31.78 28.51 -3.14
N GLU A 259 32.16 27.76 -4.17
CA GLU A 259 33.56 27.71 -4.61
C GLU A 259 34.06 29.14 -4.75
N VAL A 260 35.07 29.49 -3.97
CA VAL A 260 35.81 30.73 -4.16
C VAL A 260 36.54 30.52 -5.47
N VAL A 261 35.95 31.04 -6.55
CA VAL A 261 36.66 31.21 -7.82
C VAL A 261 37.91 32.01 -7.46
N LYS A 262 39.07 31.35 -7.54
CA LYS A 262 40.35 32.04 -7.48
C LYS A 262 40.42 32.86 -8.76
N ASP A 263 40.19 34.16 -8.64
CA ASP A 263 40.59 35.12 -9.63
C ASP A 263 42.14 35.08 -9.67
N GLU A 264 42.69 34.40 -10.68
CA GLU A 264 44.08 34.51 -11.10
C GLU A 264 44.25 35.70 -12.06
#